data_AF-A0A9E1P123-F1
#
_entry.id   AF-A0A9E1P123-F1
#
_cell.length_a   1.000
_cell.length_b   1.000
_cell.length_c   1.000
_cell.angle_alpha   90.00
_cell.angle_beta   90.00
_cell.angle_gamma   90.00
#
_symmetry.space_group_name_H-M   'P 1'
#
loop_
_entity.id
_entity.type
_entity.pdbx_description
1 polymer ?
#
loop_
_entity_poly.entity_id
_entity_poly.type
_entity_poly.pdbx_seq_one_letter_code
_entity_poly.pdbx_strand_id
1 'polypeptide(L)'
;MNVLETDWWTMVVPPDWWAEHEDDSILVGDRDGVGCLEFSTLHKDQGTFDVAAAQAIAESEAEQRLDWQRVTVGEFKGVESAWIDAGDAVAIREWYLVNDALLLFITYSCDEENGGMDDAAVNELLDTLMAVDAQGTS
;
A
#
# COMPACT_ATOMS: atom_id res chain seq x y z
N MET A 1 -0.42 11.39 17.13
CA MET A 1 -0.90 10.22 16.37
C MET A 1 -2.18 10.69 15.72
N ASN A 2 -2.16 10.79 14.40
CA ASN A 2 -3.30 11.23 13.59
C ASN A 2 -3.88 10.01 12.87
N VAL A 3 -5.14 10.08 12.46
CA VAL A 3 -5.74 9.05 11.60
C VAL A 3 -5.91 9.68 10.23
N LEU A 4 -5.35 9.04 9.21
CA LEU A 4 -5.65 9.32 7.81
C LEU A 4 -6.97 8.65 7.50
N GLU A 5 -7.95 9.43 7.09
CA GLU A 5 -9.30 8.98 6.75
C GLU A 5 -9.55 9.22 5.26
N THR A 6 -10.03 8.19 4.58
CA THR A 6 -10.52 8.26 3.21
C THR A 6 -11.97 7.79 3.16
N ASP A 7 -12.59 7.83 1.99
CA ASP A 7 -13.94 7.28 1.81
C ASP A 7 -14.00 5.75 2.02
N TRP A 8 -12.87 5.03 1.90
CA TRP A 8 -12.84 3.57 1.80
C TRP A 8 -11.99 2.86 2.84
N TRP A 9 -11.01 3.54 3.41
CA TRP A 9 -10.07 2.98 4.38
C TRP A 9 -9.54 4.05 5.32
N THR A 10 -9.02 3.60 6.46
CA THR A 10 -8.32 4.45 7.43
C THR A 10 -6.97 3.83 7.77
N MET A 11 -6.02 4.68 8.17
CA MET A 11 -4.70 4.25 8.63
C MET A 11 -4.20 5.21 9.71
N VAL A 12 -3.47 4.71 10.68
CA VAL A 12 -2.85 5.56 11.71
C VAL A 12 -1.51 6.11 11.19
N VAL A 13 -1.35 7.43 11.28
CA VAL A 13 -0.12 8.14 10.89
C VAL A 13 0.60 8.63 12.15
N PRO A 14 1.81 8.10 12.43
CA PRO A 14 2.64 8.57 13.54
C PRO A 14 3.01 10.06 13.40
N PRO A 15 3.32 10.78 14.50
CA PRO A 15 3.68 12.19 14.45
C PRO A 15 4.89 12.53 13.56
N ASP A 16 5.79 11.56 13.38
CA ASP A 16 7.01 11.72 12.59
C ASP A 16 6.76 11.49 11.10
N TRP A 17 5.55 11.08 10.71
CA TRP A 17 5.13 10.91 9.33
C TRP A 17 4.16 12.02 8.91
N TRP A 18 4.06 12.25 7.61
CA TRP A 18 3.09 13.15 7.01
C TRP A 18 2.20 12.39 6.02
N ALA A 19 1.02 12.93 5.70
CA ALA A 19 0.14 12.39 4.69
C ALA A 19 -0.49 13.53 3.87
N GLU A 20 -0.49 13.40 2.54
CA GLU A 20 -1.06 14.37 1.60
C GLU A 20 -1.86 13.67 0.50
N HIS A 21 -2.94 14.30 0.06
CA HIS A 21 -3.75 13.82 -1.07
C HIS A 21 -3.23 14.46 -2.36
N GLU A 22 -2.90 13.64 -3.36
CA GLU A 22 -2.45 14.08 -4.68
C GLU A 22 -3.34 13.49 -5.76
N ASP A 23 -4.09 14.32 -6.49
CA ASP A 23 -4.98 13.91 -7.60
C ASP A 23 -5.78 12.61 -7.32
N ASP A 24 -5.24 11.44 -7.72
CA ASP A 24 -5.85 10.12 -7.60
C ASP A 24 -5.15 9.16 -6.60
N SER A 25 -4.14 9.64 -5.87
CA SER A 25 -3.38 8.90 -4.86
C SER A 25 -3.23 9.65 -3.53
N ILE A 26 -2.74 8.94 -2.53
CA ILE A 26 -2.39 9.51 -1.22
C ILE A 26 -0.93 9.18 -0.95
N LEU A 27 -0.14 10.20 -0.65
CA LEU A 27 1.26 10.08 -0.27
C LEU A 27 1.42 10.10 1.24
N VAL A 28 2.27 9.21 1.76
CA VAL A 28 2.59 9.10 3.19
C VAL A 28 4.09 8.89 3.34
N GLY A 29 4.82 9.93 3.77
CA GLY A 29 6.27 9.87 3.91
C GLY A 29 6.77 10.12 5.34
N ASP A 30 7.99 9.67 5.63
CA ASP A 30 8.70 10.11 6.84
C ASP A 30 9.13 11.58 6.66
N ARG A 31 9.21 12.32 7.76
CA ARG A 31 9.64 13.72 7.79
C ARG A 31 11.13 13.91 7.51
N ASP A 32 11.93 12.88 7.61
CA ASP A 32 13.33 12.94 7.19
C ASP A 32 13.52 12.88 5.66
N GLY A 33 12.47 12.49 4.93
CA GLY A 33 12.43 12.44 3.47
C GLY A 33 13.14 11.23 2.86
N VAL A 34 13.40 10.18 3.65
CA VAL A 34 14.11 8.98 3.19
C VAL A 34 13.27 8.13 2.23
N GLY A 35 11.97 8.00 2.50
CA GLY A 35 11.06 7.23 1.66
C GLY A 35 9.61 7.70 1.72
N CYS A 36 8.81 7.23 0.77
CA CYS A 36 7.41 7.60 0.65
C CYS A 36 6.56 6.38 0.26
N LEU A 37 5.43 6.23 0.94
CA LEU A 37 4.33 5.36 0.52
C LEU A 37 3.39 6.14 -0.40
N GLU A 38 2.97 5.52 -1.49
CA GLU A 38 1.89 5.99 -2.34
C GLU A 38 0.75 4.97 -2.31
N PHE A 39 -0.48 5.44 -2.15
CA PHE A 39 -1.69 4.62 -2.13
C PHE A 39 -2.59 5.00 -3.29
N SER A 40 -2.89 4.04 -4.16
CA SER A 40 -3.98 4.13 -5.14
C SER A 40 -5.10 3.18 -4.76
N THR A 41 -6.35 3.64 -4.89
CA THR A 41 -7.52 2.88 -4.46
C THR A 41 -8.39 2.52 -5.67
N LEU A 42 -8.70 1.24 -5.82
CA LEU A 42 -9.67 0.74 -6.79
C LEU A 42 -10.87 0.13 -6.05
N HIS A 43 -12.07 0.57 -6.41
CA HIS A 43 -13.31 0.03 -5.87
C HIS A 43 -14.15 -0.59 -6.98
N LYS A 44 -14.63 -1.81 -6.77
CA LYS A 44 -15.56 -2.47 -7.70
C LYS A 44 -16.97 -1.94 -7.52
N ASP A 45 -17.66 -1.68 -8.63
CA ASP A 45 -19.10 -1.40 -8.60
C ASP A 45 -19.90 -2.60 -8.06
N GLN A 46 -19.45 -3.83 -8.37
CA GLN A 46 -20.08 -5.08 -7.93
C GLN A 46 -19.07 -6.21 -7.71
N GLY A 47 -19.34 -7.05 -6.70
CA GLY A 47 -18.54 -8.22 -6.35
C GLY A 47 -17.34 -7.87 -5.47
N THR A 48 -16.51 -8.87 -5.20
CA THR A 48 -15.32 -8.73 -4.34
C THR A 48 -14.05 -9.08 -5.10
N PHE A 49 -12.91 -8.65 -4.58
CA PHE A 49 -11.60 -9.18 -4.92
C PHE A 49 -11.21 -10.31 -3.96
N ASP A 50 -10.53 -11.31 -4.49
CA ASP A 50 -9.81 -12.28 -3.70
C ASP A 50 -8.29 -12.12 -3.93
N VAL A 51 -7.48 -12.83 -3.14
CA VAL A 51 -6.02 -12.75 -3.22
C VAL A 51 -5.51 -13.23 -4.59
N ALA A 52 -6.23 -14.14 -5.26
CA ALA A 52 -5.84 -14.61 -6.58
C ALA A 52 -6.05 -13.53 -7.65
N ALA A 53 -7.14 -12.75 -7.55
CA ALA A 53 -7.37 -11.59 -8.39
C ALA A 53 -6.33 -10.50 -8.14
N ALA A 54 -5.97 -10.23 -6.87
CA ALA A 54 -4.90 -9.30 -6.53
C ALA A 54 -3.57 -9.70 -7.17
N GLN A 55 -3.18 -10.97 -7.04
CA GLN A 55 -1.96 -11.51 -7.64
C GLN A 55 -1.99 -11.44 -9.17
N ALA A 56 -3.13 -11.75 -9.81
CA ALA A 56 -3.24 -11.69 -11.26
C ALA A 56 -3.10 -10.25 -11.80
N ILE A 57 -3.60 -9.26 -11.06
CA ILE A 57 -3.40 -7.83 -11.38
C ILE A 57 -1.93 -7.45 -11.19
N ALA A 58 -1.34 -7.83 -10.06
CA ALA A 58 0.07 -7.57 -9.77
C ALA A 58 1.00 -8.13 -10.86
N GLU A 59 0.74 -9.37 -11.32
CA GLU A 59 1.48 -10.00 -12.41
C GLU A 59 1.24 -9.35 -13.78
N SER A 60 0.07 -8.73 -14.02
CA SER A 60 -0.22 -8.06 -15.29
C SER A 60 0.36 -6.65 -15.38
N GLU A 61 0.42 -5.93 -14.26
CA GLU A 61 0.94 -4.56 -14.19
C GLU A 61 2.48 -4.53 -14.07
N ALA A 62 3.09 -5.58 -13.49
CA ALA A 62 4.54 -5.62 -13.32
C ALA A 62 5.29 -5.60 -14.65
N GLU A 63 6.22 -4.65 -14.79
CA GLU A 63 7.09 -4.54 -15.97
C GLU A 63 8.13 -5.66 -16.07
N GLN A 64 8.36 -6.35 -14.95
CA GLN A 64 9.32 -7.44 -14.83
C GLN A 64 8.74 -8.60 -14.03
N ARG A 65 9.38 -9.76 -14.13
CA ARG A 65 9.01 -10.91 -13.32
C ARG A 65 9.47 -10.70 -11.87
N LEU A 66 8.50 -10.58 -10.98
CA LEU A 66 8.69 -10.44 -9.54
C LEU A 66 8.35 -11.72 -8.77
N ASP A 67 8.81 -11.82 -7.53
CA ASP A 67 8.53 -12.95 -6.63
C ASP A 67 7.47 -12.55 -5.58
N TRP A 68 6.21 -12.66 -5.99
CA TRP A 68 5.05 -12.27 -5.18
C TRP A 68 4.83 -13.19 -3.98
N GLN A 69 4.89 -12.62 -2.78
CA GLN A 69 4.59 -13.30 -1.52
C GLN A 69 3.20 -12.94 -1.02
N ARG A 70 2.46 -13.91 -0.48
CA ARG A 70 1.17 -13.62 0.16
C ARG A 70 1.39 -12.93 1.50
N VAL A 71 0.57 -11.91 1.76
CA VAL A 71 0.66 -11.10 2.98
C VAL A 71 -0.73 -10.81 3.56
N THR A 72 -0.76 -10.50 4.85
CA THR A 72 -1.92 -9.94 5.55
C THR A 72 -1.42 -8.72 6.31
N VAL A 73 -2.10 -7.60 6.12
CA VAL A 73 -1.66 -6.26 6.54
C VAL A 73 -2.90 -5.53 7.04
N GLY A 74 -2.95 -5.27 8.35
CA GLY A 74 -4.17 -4.79 9.00
C GLY A 74 -5.37 -5.70 8.70
N GLU A 75 -6.47 -5.12 8.21
CA GLU A 75 -7.67 -5.87 7.79
C GLU A 75 -7.62 -6.39 6.34
N PHE A 76 -6.53 -6.11 5.62
CA PHE A 76 -6.38 -6.49 4.23
C PHE A 76 -5.52 -7.75 4.07
N LYS A 77 -5.73 -8.43 2.94
CA LYS A 77 -4.92 -9.59 2.52
C LYS A 77 -4.54 -9.44 1.07
N GLY A 78 -3.41 -9.97 0.65
CA GLY A 78 -2.94 -9.69 -0.69
C GLY A 78 -1.62 -10.34 -1.03
N VAL A 79 -0.89 -9.69 -1.92
CA VAL A 79 0.49 -10.03 -2.26
C VAL A 79 1.41 -8.83 -2.13
N GLU A 80 2.67 -9.08 -1.83
CA GLU A 80 3.75 -8.10 -1.82
C GLU A 80 4.96 -8.59 -2.62
N SER A 81 5.75 -7.65 -3.11
CA SER A 81 7.07 -7.91 -3.68
C SER A 81 8.01 -6.75 -3.36
N ALA A 82 9.32 -7.01 -3.43
CA ALA A 82 10.35 -6.00 -3.28
C ALA A 82 11.46 -6.22 -4.29
N TRP A 83 12.02 -5.13 -4.82
CA TRP A 83 13.15 -5.16 -5.73
C TRP A 83 13.94 -3.85 -5.69
N ILE A 84 15.10 -3.85 -6.35
CA ILE A 84 15.88 -2.64 -6.60
C ILE A 84 15.75 -2.33 -8.09
N ASP A 85 15.29 -1.12 -8.41
CA ASP A 85 15.42 -0.59 -9.76
C ASP A 85 16.84 -0.06 -9.94
N ALA A 86 17.69 -0.87 -10.60
CA ALA A 86 19.08 -0.50 -10.86
C ALA A 86 19.24 0.61 -11.90
N GLY A 87 18.19 0.93 -12.67
CA GLY A 87 18.20 2.04 -13.62
C GLY A 87 18.18 3.39 -12.90
N ASP A 88 17.38 3.49 -11.84
CA ASP A 88 17.16 4.71 -11.08
C ASP A 88 17.78 4.70 -9.68
N ALA A 89 18.42 3.59 -9.27
CA ALA A 89 19.01 3.37 -7.94
C ALA A 89 17.99 3.56 -6.80
N VAL A 90 16.81 2.97 -6.96
CA VAL A 90 15.68 3.06 -6.01
C VAL A 90 15.35 1.67 -5.47
N ALA A 91 15.19 1.55 -4.15
CA ALA A 91 14.62 0.36 -3.51
C ALA A 91 13.09 0.51 -3.45
N ILE A 92 12.38 -0.51 -3.94
CA ILE A 92 10.92 -0.51 -4.07
C ILE A 92 10.34 -1.69 -3.31
N ARG A 93 9.23 -1.43 -2.61
CA ARG A 93 8.31 -2.44 -2.10
C ARG A 93 6.92 -2.12 -2.62
N GLU A 94 6.18 -3.14 -3.00
CA GLU A 94 4.88 -3.00 -3.64
C GLU A 94 3.89 -3.99 -3.04
N TRP A 95 2.64 -3.55 -2.86
CA TRP A 95 1.55 -4.35 -2.33
C TRP A 95 0.28 -4.21 -3.17
N TYR A 96 -0.37 -5.35 -3.41
CA TYR A 96 -1.75 -5.41 -3.89
C TYR A 96 -2.61 -6.05 -2.81
N LEU A 97 -3.33 -5.21 -2.08
CA LEU A 97 -4.10 -5.60 -0.90
C LEU A 97 -5.60 -5.53 -1.19
N VAL A 98 -6.38 -6.50 -0.70
CA VAL A 98 -7.81 -6.57 -0.95
C VAL A 98 -8.61 -6.74 0.32
N ASN A 99 -9.78 -6.09 0.36
CA ASN A 99 -10.82 -6.26 1.36
C ASN A 99 -12.18 -6.05 0.67
N ASP A 100 -12.99 -7.10 0.57
CA ASP A 100 -14.25 -7.10 -0.17
C ASP A 100 -14.16 -6.46 -1.56
N ALA A 101 -14.87 -5.36 -1.82
CA ALA A 101 -14.90 -4.68 -3.12
C ALA A 101 -13.70 -3.74 -3.35
N LEU A 102 -12.83 -3.60 -2.35
CA LEU A 102 -11.69 -2.69 -2.34
C LEU A 102 -10.40 -3.42 -2.73
N LEU A 103 -9.61 -2.79 -3.59
CA LEU A 103 -8.22 -3.10 -3.84
C LEU A 103 -7.38 -1.85 -3.57
N LEU A 104 -6.34 -2.00 -2.76
CA LEU A 104 -5.30 -0.99 -2.57
C LEU A 104 -4.07 -1.44 -3.34
N PHE A 105 -3.57 -0.53 -4.17
CA PHE A 105 -2.24 -0.61 -4.74
C PHE A 105 -1.34 0.34 -3.95
N ILE A 106 -0.29 -0.20 -3.35
CA ILE A 106 0.59 0.56 -2.47
C ILE A 106 2.02 0.37 -2.94
N THR A 107 2.78 1.45 -3.02
CA THR A 107 4.20 1.40 -3.33
C THR A 107 4.97 2.20 -2.30
N TYR A 108 6.03 1.61 -1.73
CA TYR A 108 7.04 2.32 -0.97
C TYR A 108 8.29 2.41 -1.82
N SER A 109 8.86 3.61 -1.92
CA SER A 109 10.13 3.84 -2.60
C SER A 109 11.07 4.70 -1.75
N CYS A 110 12.36 4.39 -1.84
CA CYS A 110 13.45 5.16 -1.24
C CYS A 110 14.72 4.96 -2.08
N ASP A 111 15.75 5.77 -1.85
CA ASP A 111 17.07 5.54 -2.45
C ASP A 111 17.58 4.13 -2.08
N GLU A 112 18.28 3.47 -3.01
CA GLU A 112 18.83 2.11 -2.80
C GLU A 112 19.66 2.00 -1.50
N GLU A 113 20.39 3.05 -1.14
CA GLU A 113 21.22 3.09 0.07
C GLU A 113 20.41 3.05 1.38
N ASN A 114 19.13 3.44 1.32
CA ASN A 114 18.20 3.42 2.43
C ASN A 114 17.32 2.16 2.45
N GLY A 115 17.51 1.26 1.48
CA GLY A 115 16.75 0.01 1.36
C GLY A 115 16.75 -0.79 2.66
N GLY A 116 15.55 -1.03 3.19
CA GLY A 116 15.34 -1.80 4.41
C GLY A 116 15.49 -1.02 5.73
N MET A 117 15.83 0.27 5.68
CA MET A 117 15.93 1.10 6.90
C MET A 117 14.57 1.30 7.56
N ASP A 118 13.54 1.62 6.76
CA ASP A 118 12.20 1.94 7.26
C ASP A 118 11.26 0.73 7.26
N ASP A 119 11.74 -0.47 6.93
CA ASP A 119 10.86 -1.64 6.73
C ASP A 119 9.96 -1.90 7.94
N ALA A 120 10.52 -1.80 9.15
CA ALA A 120 9.76 -1.98 10.37
C ALA A 120 8.70 -0.88 10.56
N ALA A 121 9.04 0.38 10.30
CA ALA A 121 8.10 1.50 10.44
C ALA A 121 6.98 1.40 9.39
N VAL A 122 7.33 1.13 8.13
CA VAL A 122 6.36 0.92 7.04
C VAL A 122 5.41 -0.22 7.38
N ASN A 123 5.92 -1.36 7.86
CA ASN A 123 5.07 -2.48 8.27
C ASN A 123 4.14 -2.09 9.43
N GLU A 124 4.66 -1.38 10.44
CA GLU A 124 3.85 -0.91 11.57
C GLU A 124 2.75 0.08 11.14
N LEU A 125 3.02 0.97 10.19
CA LEU A 125 2.01 1.87 9.62
C LEU A 125 0.92 1.07 8.91
N LEU A 126 1.32 0.21 7.97
CA LEU A 126 0.39 -0.55 7.14
C LEU A 126 -0.44 -1.54 7.97
N ASP A 127 0.11 -2.09 9.06
CA ASP A 127 -0.63 -2.96 10.00
C ASP A 127 -1.82 -2.28 10.68
N THR A 128 -1.90 -0.94 10.61
CA THR A 128 -3.06 -0.18 11.11
C THR A 128 -4.14 0.06 10.07
N LEU A 129 -3.99 -0.45 8.83
CA LEU A 129 -4.98 -0.31 7.78
C LEU A 129 -6.29 -1.00 8.15
N MET A 130 -7.38 -0.24 8.07
CA MET A 130 -8.74 -0.72 8.29
C MET A 130 -9.63 -0.33 7.12
N ALA A 131 -10.52 -1.22 6.71
CA ALA A 131 -11.54 -0.89 5.71
C ALA A 131 -12.64 -0.06 6.38
N VAL A 132 -13.13 0.98 5.70
CA VAL A 132 -14.33 1.67 6.13
C VAL A 132 -15.51 0.86 5.63
N ASP A 133 -16.30 0.31 6.55
CA ASP A 133 -17.57 -0.30 6.21
C ASP A 133 -18.43 0.73 5.45
N ALA A 134 -18.75 0.42 4.20
CA ALA A 134 -19.82 1.12 3.50
C ALA A 134 -21.11 0.84 4.28
N GLN A 135 -21.49 1.78 5.17
CA GLN A 135 -22.58 1.63 6.11
C GLN A 135 -23.74 0.85 5.50
N GLY A 136 -23.97 -0.33 6.06
CA GLY A 136 -25.01 -1.24 5.61
C GLY A 136 -26.37 -0.53 5.60
N THR A 137 -26.92 -0.38 4.39
CA THR A 137 -28.37 -0.35 4.23
C THR A 137 -28.85 -1.79 4.39
N SER A 138 -29.22 -2.13 5.62
CA SER A 138 -30.10 -3.27 5.92
C SER A 138 -31.45 -2.74 6.41
#